data_AF-A0A1Y6KQI7-F1
#
_entry.id   AF-A0A1Y6KQI7-F1
#
_cell.length_a   1.000
_cell.length_b   1.000
_cell.length_c   1.000
_cell.angle_alpha   90.00
_cell.angle_beta   90.00
_cell.angle_gamma   90.00
#
_symmetry.space_group_name_H-M   'P 1'
#
loop_
_entity.id
_entity.type
_entity.pdbx_description
1 polymer ?
#
loop_
_entity_poly.entity_id
_entity_poly.type
_entity_poly.pdbx_seq_one_letter_code
_entity_poly.pdbx_strand_id
1 'polypeptide(L)'
;MRRAVLTAALVGMTGLGMTATAAWADDLFWVVGNRATDRCEIVTSNPVIIGDIWFASGPFKSKDDAKLARSTINACPNKDLTQED
;
A
#
# COMPACT_ATOMS: atom_id res chain seq x y z
N MET A 1 -34.98 30.66 42.08
CA MET A 1 -34.04 29.51 42.03
C MET A 1 -34.87 28.30 41.59
N ARG A 2 -34.61 27.54 40.53
CA ARG A 2 -33.55 27.43 39.51
C ARG A 2 -34.29 26.92 38.25
N ARG A 3 -33.98 27.51 37.09
CA ARG A 3 -34.56 27.11 35.80
C ARG A 3 -34.18 25.65 35.50
N ALA A 4 -35.15 24.91 34.97
CA ALA A 4 -35.01 23.51 34.60
C ALA A 4 -33.83 23.29 33.65
N VAL A 5 -33.03 22.29 33.98
CA VAL A 5 -31.88 21.82 33.22
C VAL A 5 -32.42 21.04 32.02
N LEU A 6 -32.27 21.59 30.81
CA LEU A 6 -32.43 20.83 29.58
C LEU A 6 -31.08 20.24 29.20
N THR A 7 -30.99 18.94 29.46
CA THR A 7 -30.06 17.94 28.95
C THR A 7 -29.58 18.20 27.52
N ALA A 8 -28.29 18.49 27.38
CA ALA A 8 -27.56 18.33 26.13
C ALA A 8 -26.60 17.14 26.29
N ALA A 9 -27.15 15.92 26.19
CA ALA A 9 -26.34 14.73 25.99
C ALA A 9 -26.01 14.64 24.49
N LEU A 10 -24.82 15.12 24.12
CA LEU A 10 -24.26 14.88 22.80
C LEU A 10 -23.93 13.38 22.68
N VAL A 11 -24.86 12.66 22.07
CA VAL A 11 -24.66 11.49 21.20
C VAL A 11 -23.31 11.65 20.49
N GLY A 12 -22.33 10.76 20.61
CA GLY A 12 -22.40 9.31 20.46
C GLY A 12 -21.53 8.97 19.25
N MET A 13 -20.42 8.25 19.49
CA MET A 13 -19.64 7.51 18.49
C MET A 13 -19.14 8.28 17.26
N THR A 14 -18.01 8.98 17.42
CA THR A 14 -17.02 9.05 16.32
C THR A 14 -16.29 7.72 16.22
N GLY A 15 -17.04 6.67 15.86
CA GLY A 15 -16.45 5.47 15.29
C GLY A 15 -15.89 5.86 13.93
N LEU A 16 -14.60 6.21 13.88
CA LEU A 16 -13.82 6.16 12.65
C LEU A 16 -13.80 4.69 12.24
N GLY A 17 -14.83 4.31 11.48
CA GLY A 17 -14.87 3.08 10.72
C GLY A 17 -13.74 3.14 9.71
N MET A 18 -12.56 2.72 10.12
CA MET A 18 -11.63 2.11 9.19
C MET A 18 -12.21 0.73 8.90
N THR A 19 -13.23 0.69 8.04
CA THR A 19 -13.48 -0.51 7.26
C THR A 19 -12.25 -0.65 6.37
N ALA A 20 -11.20 -1.27 6.91
CA ALA A 20 -10.16 -1.87 6.10
C ALA A 20 -10.89 -2.94 5.30
N THR A 21 -11.36 -2.56 4.11
CA THR A 21 -11.63 -3.53 3.08
C THR A 21 -10.29 -4.16 2.80
N ALA A 22 -9.97 -5.24 3.53
CA ALA A 22 -9.01 -6.22 3.09
C ALA A 22 -9.61 -6.82 1.82
N ALA A 23 -9.50 -6.07 0.72
CA ALA A 23 -9.78 -6.57 -0.60
C ALA A 23 -8.80 -7.72 -0.76
N TRP A 24 -9.33 -8.94 -0.69
CA TRP A 24 -8.63 -10.15 -1.07
C TRP A 24 -8.03 -9.88 -2.44
N ALA A 25 -6.72 -9.66 -2.46
CA ALA A 25 -5.96 -9.42 -3.67
C ALA A 25 -5.83 -10.76 -4.37
N ASP A 26 -6.88 -11.18 -5.05
CA ASP A 26 -6.80 -12.22 -6.06
C ASP A 26 -5.82 -11.68 -7.13
N ASP A 27 -4.57 -12.14 -7.04
CA ASP A 27 -3.45 -11.93 -7.97
C ASP A 27 -3.11 -10.49 -8.38
N LEU A 28 -3.10 -9.55 -7.44
CA LEU A 28 -2.55 -8.21 -7.69
C LEU A 28 -1.04 -8.15 -7.41
N PHE A 29 -0.32 -7.29 -8.13
CA PHE A 29 1.13 -7.14 -8.03
C PHE A 29 1.52 -5.71 -7.66
N TRP A 30 2.52 -5.55 -6.81
CA TRP A 30 3.09 -4.25 -6.45
C TRP A 30 4.59 -4.28 -6.67
N VAL A 31 5.14 -3.18 -7.18
CA VAL A 31 6.59 -2.94 -7.22
C VAL A 31 6.98 -2.17 -5.96
N VAL A 32 7.87 -2.72 -5.15
CA VAL A 32 8.35 -2.10 -3.90
C VAL A 32 9.86 -1.85 -3.97
N GLY A 33 10.31 -0.70 -3.48
CA GLY A 33 11.74 -0.45 -3.25
C GLY A 33 12.15 -0.90 -1.86
N ASN A 34 13.09 -1.82 -1.78
CA ASN A 34 13.56 -2.44 -0.53
C ASN A 34 15.02 -2.08 -0.23
N ARG A 35 15.25 -1.30 0.84
CA ARG A 35 16.57 -0.74 1.23
C ARG A 35 17.51 -1.82 1.72
N ALA A 36 16.97 -2.87 2.32
CA ALA A 36 17.77 -3.98 2.81
C ALA A 36 18.43 -4.76 1.65
N THR A 37 17.74 -4.87 0.51
CA THR A 37 18.23 -5.63 -0.66
C THR A 37 18.82 -4.76 -1.76
N ASP A 38 18.64 -3.43 -1.66
CA ASP A 38 18.97 -2.43 -2.67
C ASP A 38 18.35 -2.77 -4.04
N ARG A 39 17.06 -3.19 -4.01
CA ARG A 39 16.34 -3.71 -5.18
C ARG A 39 14.90 -3.22 -5.22
N CYS A 40 14.33 -3.29 -6.42
CA CYS A 40 12.88 -3.27 -6.60
C CYS A 40 12.34 -4.70 -6.73
N GLU A 41 11.47 -5.07 -5.79
CA GLU A 41 10.83 -6.38 -5.72
C GLU A 41 9.38 -6.30 -6.20
N ILE A 42 8.87 -7.40 -6.75
CA ILE A 42 7.45 -7.52 -7.11
C ILE A 42 6.80 -8.42 -6.07
N VAL A 43 5.85 -7.87 -5.32
CA VAL A 43 5.11 -8.58 -4.26
C VAL A 43 3.65 -8.72 -4.65
N THR A 44 2.98 -9.75 -4.14
CA THR A 44 1.55 -10.00 -4.38
C THR A 44 0.66 -9.65 -3.18
N SER A 45 1.27 -9.10 -2.13
CA SER A 45 0.56 -8.57 -0.96
C SER A 45 0.65 -7.06 -0.95
N ASN A 46 -0.45 -6.40 -0.59
CA ASN A 46 -0.50 -4.94 -0.49
C ASN A 46 0.58 -4.44 0.49
N PRO A 47 1.60 -3.69 0.01
CA PRO A 47 2.73 -3.30 0.84
C PRO A 47 2.38 -2.15 1.78
N VAL A 48 2.90 -2.22 3.00
CA VAL A 48 2.91 -1.09 3.94
C VAL A 48 4.28 -0.42 3.85
N ILE A 49 4.30 0.91 3.64
CA ILE A 49 5.55 1.68 3.55
C ILE A 49 6.10 1.92 4.95
N ILE A 50 6.97 1.02 5.41
CA ILE A 50 7.61 1.08 6.72
C ILE A 50 8.96 0.35 6.69
N GLY A 51 9.91 0.80 7.51
CA GLY A 51 11.22 0.17 7.64
C GLY A 51 12.02 0.25 6.35
N ASP A 52 12.39 -0.90 5.80
CA ASP A 52 13.21 -1.02 4.60
C ASP A 52 12.43 -0.74 3.30
N ILE A 53 11.09 -0.78 3.33
CA ILE A 53 10.28 -0.44 2.17
C ILE A 53 10.14 1.09 2.09
N TRP A 54 10.77 1.69 1.08
CA TRP A 54 10.81 3.15 0.92
C TRP A 54 9.82 3.68 -0.12
N PHE A 55 9.25 2.82 -0.96
CA PHE A 55 8.13 3.15 -1.85
C PHE A 55 7.36 1.89 -2.27
N ALA A 56 6.15 2.10 -2.80
CA ALA A 56 5.41 1.10 -3.55
C ALA A 56 4.72 1.74 -4.77
N SER A 57 4.53 0.96 -5.82
CA SER A 57 3.75 1.28 -7.02
C SER A 57 2.85 0.09 -7.37
N GLY A 58 1.60 0.35 -7.76
CA GLY A 58 0.58 -0.68 -8.00
C GLY A 58 -0.76 -0.34 -7.31
N PRO A 59 -1.71 -1.29 -7.23
CA PRO A 59 -1.63 -2.66 -7.74
C PRO A 59 -1.69 -2.75 -9.27
N PHE A 60 -0.92 -3.68 -9.84
CA PHE A 60 -0.97 -4.11 -11.23
C PHE A 60 -1.76 -5.41 -11.36
N LYS A 61 -2.45 -5.60 -12.49
CA LYS A 61 -3.29 -6.79 -12.74
C LYS A 61 -2.50 -8.01 -13.21
N SER A 62 -1.25 -7.83 -13.60
CA SER A 62 -0.39 -8.92 -14.09
C SER A 62 1.05 -8.72 -13.63
N LYS A 63 1.79 -9.84 -13.56
CA LYS A 63 3.22 -9.82 -13.24
C LYS A 63 4.02 -9.07 -14.30
N ASP A 64 3.61 -9.14 -15.56
CA ASP A 64 4.34 -8.49 -16.66
C ASP A 64 4.14 -6.98 -16.67
N ASP A 65 2.95 -6.48 -16.32
CA ASP A 65 2.73 -5.05 -16.09
C ASP A 65 3.60 -4.53 -14.94
N ALA A 66 3.72 -5.31 -13.86
CA ALA A 66 4.60 -4.96 -12.75
C ALA A 66 6.09 -4.97 -13.14
N LYS A 67 6.53 -5.91 -13.98
CA LYS A 67 7.91 -5.92 -14.53
C LYS A 67 8.16 -4.70 -15.41
N LEU A 68 7.20 -4.35 -16.26
CA LEU A 68 7.28 -3.17 -17.12
C LEU A 68 7.36 -1.90 -16.28
N ALA A 69 6.46 -1.72 -15.31
CA ALA A 69 6.51 -0.60 -14.38
C ALA A 69 7.84 -0.53 -13.62
N ARG A 70 8.35 -1.65 -13.12
CA ARG A 70 9.67 -1.71 -12.45
C ARG A 70 10.80 -1.20 -13.36
N SER A 71 10.76 -1.52 -14.67
CA SER A 71 11.77 -1.06 -15.62
C SER A 71 11.71 0.44 -15.93
N THR A 72 10.58 1.10 -15.68
CA THR A 72 10.39 2.53 -15.94
C THR A 72 10.52 3.40 -14.69
N ILE A 73 10.54 2.81 -13.50
CA ILE A 73 10.71 3.54 -12.24
C ILE A 73 12.19 3.89 -12.05
N ASN A 74 12.51 5.19 -12.11
CA ASN A 74 13.87 5.71 -11.95
C ASN A 74 14.55 5.33 -10.62
N ALA A 75 13.76 5.09 -9.56
CA ALA A 75 14.28 4.65 -8.26
C ALA A 75 14.69 3.18 -8.24
N CYS A 76 14.24 2.39 -9.24
CA CYS A 76 14.65 1.02 -9.39
C CYS A 76 16.03 0.97 -10.04
N PRO A 77 16.97 0.19 -9.49
CA PRO A 77 18.22 -0.06 -10.16
C PRO A 77 17.94 -0.66 -11.54
N ASN A 78 18.43 -0.01 -12.60
CA ASN A 78 18.44 -0.57 -13.94
C ASN A 78 19.34 -1.80 -13.94
N LYS A 79 18.76 -2.95 -13.63
CA LYS A 79 19.41 -4.21 -13.95
C LYS A 79 19.18 -4.41 -15.43
N ASP A 80 20.25 -4.29 -16.21
CA ASP A 80 20.27 -4.86 -17.56
C ASP A 80 19.57 -6.21 -17.54
N LEU A 81 18.71 -6.41 -18.54
CA LEU A 81 17.75 -7.49 -18.71
C LEU A 81 18.43 -8.85 -18.99
N THR A 82 19.45 -9.22 -18.21
CA THR A 82 20.07 -10.55 -18.22
C THR A 82 19.67 -11.29 -16.96
N GLN A 83 18.39 -11.63 -16.88
CA GLN A 83 17.95 -12.83 -16.19
C GLN A 83 17.05 -13.56 -17.19
N GLU A 84 17.72 -14.33 -18.06
CA GLU A 84 17.14 -15.41 -18.85
C GLU A 84 16.41 -16.41 -17.92
N ASP A 85 15.43 -17.07 -18.52
CA ASP A 85 14.31 -17.85 -17.96
C ASP A 85 14.56 -18.75 -16.74
#